data_AF-A0A842R8I9-F1
#
_entry.id   AF-A0A842R8I9-F1
#
_cell.length_a   1.000
_cell.length_b   1.000
_cell.length_c   1.000
_cell.angle_alpha   90.00
_cell.angle_beta   90.00
_cell.angle_gamma   90.00
#
_symmetry.space_group_name_H-M   'P 1'
#
loop_
_entity.id
_entity.type
_entity.pdbx_description
1 polymer ?
#
loop_
_entity_poly.entity_id
_entity_poly.type
_entity_poly.pdbx_seq_one_letter_code
_entity_poly.pdbx_strand_id
1 'polypeptide(L)'
;MGSELENYSTLLKKFGLFEEKTLEIIVSAWKESHRYWHTYNNHLLPLLERIDEKKRELSEEEYEGLVMIAIFHDIVYDPRREDNEEQSARVFKELTKNSSHPLKDQIERAILDTAEKEPSSKISRIFQKMDTKILRSNNITEILRFERAIFKEYQYLDFKTYQKERLNFLNNWLNSHSIKEPTALEWLIEYIRREEPKIGVYAGSFDPFHKGHFDVLKKAERVFDKVILAVGTNPEKAEPNKDLRKRVAMLKQSLPFHQVEGFQGFLTDFIKQLGYKVTLVRGLRDSYDLTYENNQLRLMEDMYPQVNVVYFLCSSNLQHISSSAVRMIRSFNKGREKKYLVKAEKNILEKLGLKNKNSL
;
A
#
# COMPACT_ATOMS: atom_id res chain seq x y z
N MET A 1 -12.78 22.52 -1.16
CA MET A 1 -13.05 21.90 -2.48
C MET A 1 -11.77 21.31 -3.08
N GLY A 2 -11.76 20.01 -3.33
CA GLY A 2 -10.68 19.35 -4.07
C GLY A 2 -10.76 19.74 -5.54
N SER A 3 -9.78 20.51 -6.00
CA SER A 3 -9.66 20.96 -7.40
C SER A 3 -9.47 19.81 -8.38
N GLU A 4 -9.17 18.61 -7.89
CA GLU A 4 -8.85 17.43 -8.69
C GLU A 4 -9.96 17.00 -9.67
N LEU A 5 -11.24 17.15 -9.32
CA LEU A 5 -12.36 16.71 -10.17
C LEU A 5 -13.24 17.85 -10.67
N GLU A 6 -12.79 19.10 -10.53
CA GLU A 6 -13.58 20.28 -10.86
C GLU A 6 -13.95 20.36 -12.34
N ASN A 7 -13.03 19.94 -13.23
CA ASN A 7 -13.24 19.88 -14.68
C ASN A 7 -14.37 18.91 -15.09
N TYR A 8 -14.73 17.96 -14.23
CA TYR A 8 -15.80 16.97 -14.46
C TYR A 8 -17.07 17.29 -13.67
N SER A 9 -17.15 18.45 -13.02
CA SER A 9 -18.28 18.86 -12.17
C SER A 9 -19.65 18.75 -12.84
N THR A 10 -19.77 19.15 -14.11
CA THR A 10 -21.03 19.03 -14.88
C THR A 10 -21.46 17.57 -15.03
N LEU A 11 -20.52 16.66 -15.32
CA LEU A 11 -20.81 15.23 -15.43
C LEU A 11 -21.17 14.64 -14.07
N LEU A 12 -20.40 14.95 -13.03
CA LEU A 12 -20.66 14.47 -11.68
C LEU A 12 -22.04 14.90 -11.17
N LYS A 13 -22.53 16.09 -11.55
CA LYS A 13 -23.92 16.52 -11.30
C LYS A 13 -24.96 15.61 -11.95
N LYS A 14 -24.75 15.15 -13.19
CA LYS A 14 -25.65 14.20 -13.87
C LYS A 14 -25.80 12.87 -13.10
N PHE A 15 -24.75 12.45 -12.39
CA PHE A 15 -24.73 11.25 -11.55
C PHE A 15 -25.10 11.49 -10.07
N GLY A 16 -25.46 12.73 -9.69
CA GLY A 16 -25.81 13.07 -8.30
C GLY A 16 -24.61 13.12 -7.34
N LEU A 17 -23.39 13.29 -7.86
CA LEU A 17 -22.14 13.20 -7.09
C LEU A 17 -21.51 14.56 -6.75
N PHE A 18 -22.24 15.67 -6.92
CA PHE A 18 -21.68 17.02 -6.77
C PHE A 18 -21.73 17.58 -5.35
N GLU A 19 -22.32 16.85 -4.39
CA GLU A 19 -22.27 17.25 -2.98
C GLU A 19 -20.83 17.27 -2.47
N GLU A 20 -20.43 18.32 -1.75
CA GLU A 20 -19.05 18.52 -1.29
C GLU A 20 -18.52 17.30 -0.51
N LYS A 21 -19.35 16.75 0.39
CA LYS A 21 -19.01 15.56 1.18
C LYS A 21 -18.75 14.32 0.30
N THR A 22 -19.49 14.17 -0.80
CA THR A 22 -19.33 13.03 -1.73
C THR A 22 -18.01 13.16 -2.49
N LEU A 23 -17.72 14.36 -3.01
CA LEU A 23 -16.45 14.64 -3.68
C LEU A 23 -15.26 14.46 -2.75
N GLU A 24 -15.36 14.91 -1.49
CA GLU A 24 -14.33 14.69 -0.48
C GLU A 24 -14.07 13.20 -0.23
N ILE A 25 -15.13 12.38 -0.17
CA ILE A 25 -14.99 10.93 0.01
C ILE A 25 -14.25 10.31 -1.18
N ILE A 26 -14.66 10.61 -2.42
CA ILE A 26 -14.03 10.10 -3.63
C ILE A 26 -12.56 10.49 -3.68
N VAL A 27 -12.25 11.79 -3.53
CA VAL A 27 -10.87 12.29 -3.55
C VAL A 27 -10.04 11.69 -2.42
N SER A 28 -10.62 11.49 -1.23
CA SER A 28 -9.91 10.88 -0.10
C SER A 28 -9.54 9.41 -0.32
N ALA A 29 -10.28 8.68 -1.17
CA ALA A 29 -10.00 7.28 -1.48
C ALA A 29 -8.73 7.15 -2.32
N TRP A 30 -8.56 8.02 -3.31
CA TRP A 30 -7.35 8.12 -4.14
C TRP A 30 -6.13 8.72 -3.41
N LYS A 31 -6.30 9.11 -2.13
CA LYS A 31 -5.27 9.65 -1.23
C LYS A 31 -4.97 8.73 -0.04
N GLU A 32 -5.51 7.51 0.00
CA GLU A 32 -5.19 6.55 1.06
C GLU A 32 -3.69 6.23 1.08
N SER A 33 -3.08 6.19 2.27
CA SER A 33 -1.62 6.25 2.42
C SER A 33 -0.85 5.04 1.89
N HIS A 34 -1.54 3.93 1.59
CA HIS A 34 -0.95 2.72 1.03
C HIS A 34 -0.91 2.71 -0.50
N ARG A 35 -1.56 3.66 -1.17
CA ARG A 35 -1.57 3.79 -2.63
C ARG A 35 -0.31 4.52 -3.09
N TYR A 36 0.35 3.98 -4.11
CA TYR A 36 1.53 4.60 -4.72
C TYR A 36 1.36 4.70 -6.24
N TRP A 37 0.94 3.63 -6.91
CA TRP A 37 0.54 3.69 -8.31
C TRP A 37 -0.91 4.18 -8.41
N HIS A 38 -1.82 3.54 -7.67
CA HIS A 38 -3.26 3.78 -7.72
C HIS A 38 -3.68 5.04 -6.94
N THR A 39 -3.03 6.15 -7.26
CA THR A 39 -3.25 7.48 -6.70
C THR A 39 -3.86 8.39 -7.75
N TYR A 40 -4.38 9.54 -7.32
CA TYR A 40 -4.89 10.55 -8.24
C TYR A 40 -3.83 10.95 -9.30
N ASN A 41 -2.62 11.28 -8.88
CA ASN A 41 -1.60 11.84 -9.78
C ASN A 41 -0.93 10.79 -10.69
N ASN A 42 -0.73 9.56 -10.21
CA ASN A 42 0.04 8.55 -10.95
C ASN A 42 -0.83 7.68 -11.87
N HIS A 43 -2.13 7.50 -11.54
CA HIS A 43 -3.03 6.63 -12.30
C HIS A 43 -4.27 7.36 -12.82
N LEU A 44 -5.09 7.90 -11.93
CA LEU A 44 -6.40 8.46 -12.32
C LEU A 44 -6.29 9.67 -13.25
N LEU A 45 -5.47 10.67 -12.92
CA LEU A 45 -5.32 11.87 -13.74
C LEU A 45 -4.76 11.53 -15.14
N PRO A 46 -3.65 10.78 -15.30
CA PRO A 46 -3.21 10.34 -16.62
C PRO A 46 -4.25 9.54 -17.41
N LEU A 47 -5.11 8.77 -16.72
CA LEU A 47 -6.20 8.03 -17.35
C LEU A 47 -7.30 8.97 -17.86
N LEU A 48 -7.71 9.94 -17.03
CA LEU A 48 -8.68 10.98 -17.39
C LEU A 48 -8.18 11.85 -18.55
N GLU A 49 -6.92 12.28 -18.52
CA GLU A 49 -6.29 13.03 -19.62
C GLU A 49 -6.34 12.26 -20.94
N ARG A 50 -6.07 10.95 -20.93
CA ARG A 50 -6.19 10.09 -22.13
C ARG A 50 -7.63 9.97 -22.64
N ILE A 51 -8.61 9.97 -21.74
CA ILE A 51 -10.03 9.96 -22.12
C ILE A 51 -10.39 11.30 -22.78
N ASP A 52 -9.92 12.42 -22.22
CA ASP A 52 -10.15 13.77 -22.75
C ASP A 52 -9.49 13.99 -24.11
N GLU A 53 -8.27 13.48 -24.33
CA GLU A 53 -7.59 13.51 -25.63
C GLU A 53 -8.44 12.87 -26.74
N LYS A 54 -9.20 11.82 -26.40
CA LYS A 54 -10.06 11.09 -27.35
C LYS A 54 -11.50 11.58 -27.39
N LYS A 55 -11.85 12.63 -26.65
CA LYS A 55 -13.25 13.10 -26.53
C LYS A 55 -13.95 13.34 -27.86
N ARG A 56 -13.22 13.80 -28.90
CA ARG A 56 -13.78 14.03 -30.25
C ARG A 56 -14.08 12.76 -31.04
N GLU A 57 -13.49 11.63 -30.64
CA GLU A 57 -13.67 10.32 -31.28
C GLU A 57 -14.73 9.45 -30.58
N LEU A 58 -15.25 9.92 -29.44
CA LEU A 58 -16.19 9.21 -28.58
C LEU A 58 -17.59 9.81 -28.72
N SER A 59 -18.62 8.97 -28.65
CA SER A 59 -19.97 9.45 -28.38
C SER A 59 -20.06 10.06 -26.97
N GLU A 60 -21.07 10.91 -26.72
CA GLU A 60 -21.28 11.49 -25.39
C GLU A 60 -21.40 10.40 -24.32
N GLU A 61 -22.20 9.35 -24.58
CA GLU A 61 -22.36 8.22 -23.66
C GLU A 61 -21.05 7.46 -23.39
N GLU A 62 -20.21 7.24 -24.40
CA GLU A 62 -18.91 6.59 -24.23
C GLU A 62 -17.96 7.46 -23.40
N TYR A 63 -17.90 8.76 -23.66
CA TYR A 63 -17.06 9.68 -22.90
C TYR A 63 -17.49 9.74 -21.43
N GLU A 64 -18.79 9.92 -21.17
CA GLU A 64 -19.34 9.95 -19.81
C GLU A 64 -19.10 8.65 -19.07
N GLY A 65 -19.37 7.52 -19.73
CA GLY A 65 -19.11 6.20 -19.16
C GLY A 65 -17.64 6.00 -18.82
N LEU A 66 -16.71 6.35 -19.72
CA LEU A 66 -15.27 6.17 -19.49
C LEU A 66 -14.76 7.02 -18.34
N VAL A 67 -15.19 8.28 -18.22
CA VAL A 67 -14.81 9.15 -17.09
C VAL A 67 -15.32 8.55 -15.77
N MET A 68 -16.57 8.07 -15.74
CA MET A 68 -17.13 7.46 -14.53
C MET A 68 -16.43 6.14 -14.18
N ILE A 69 -16.10 5.29 -15.15
CA ILE A 69 -15.33 4.07 -14.91
C ILE A 69 -13.93 4.42 -14.38
N ALA A 70 -13.26 5.42 -14.96
CA ALA A 70 -11.94 5.86 -14.50
C ALA A 70 -11.95 6.26 -13.01
N ILE A 71 -12.92 7.09 -12.60
CA ILE A 71 -13.03 7.56 -11.21
C ILE A 71 -13.31 6.41 -10.23
N PHE A 72 -14.02 5.37 -10.67
CA PHE A 72 -14.58 4.36 -9.77
C PHE A 72 -13.91 2.99 -9.80
N HIS A 73 -13.25 2.56 -10.88
CA HIS A 73 -12.76 1.17 -11.00
C HIS A 73 -11.82 0.75 -9.86
N ASP A 74 -10.90 1.63 -9.46
CA ASP A 74 -9.97 1.44 -8.33
C ASP A 74 -10.29 2.34 -7.12
N ILE A 75 -11.53 2.84 -7.00
CA ILE A 75 -11.89 3.68 -5.86
C ILE A 75 -11.76 2.92 -4.53
N VAL A 76 -11.98 1.61 -4.55
CA VAL A 76 -11.53 0.68 -3.53
C VAL A 76 -10.31 -0.04 -4.07
N TYR A 77 -9.19 0.05 -3.35
CA TYR A 77 -7.97 -0.66 -3.71
C TYR A 77 -7.26 -1.07 -2.43
N ASP A 78 -7.15 -2.38 -2.22
CA ASP A 78 -6.28 -2.98 -1.21
C ASP A 78 -5.59 -4.17 -1.87
N PRO A 79 -4.26 -4.11 -2.07
CA PRO A 79 -3.53 -5.16 -2.79
C PRO A 79 -3.52 -6.52 -2.07
N ARG A 80 -4.12 -6.62 -0.88
CA ARG A 80 -4.26 -7.86 -0.09
C ARG A 80 -5.62 -8.53 -0.29
N ARG A 81 -6.51 -7.91 -1.07
CA ARG A 81 -7.87 -8.38 -1.35
C ARG A 81 -7.98 -8.85 -2.78
N GLU A 82 -8.95 -9.72 -3.01
CA GLU A 82 -9.30 -10.26 -4.34
C GLU A 82 -10.64 -9.71 -4.86
N ASP A 83 -11.31 -8.84 -4.09
CA ASP A 83 -12.65 -8.33 -4.40
C ASP A 83 -12.70 -6.79 -4.59
N ASN A 84 -11.60 -6.19 -5.06
CA ASN A 84 -11.50 -4.72 -5.16
C ASN A 84 -12.55 -4.17 -6.13
N GLU A 85 -12.71 -4.81 -7.30
CA GLU A 85 -13.64 -4.42 -8.35
C GLU A 85 -15.10 -4.52 -7.88
N GLU A 86 -15.47 -5.58 -7.16
CA GLU A 86 -16.81 -5.72 -6.57
C GLU A 86 -17.09 -4.65 -5.53
N GLN A 87 -16.11 -4.32 -4.68
CA GLN A 87 -16.28 -3.25 -3.70
C GLN A 87 -16.32 -1.87 -4.38
N SER A 88 -15.54 -1.64 -5.43
CA SER A 88 -15.58 -0.42 -6.25
C SER A 88 -16.94 -0.24 -6.92
N ALA A 89 -17.48 -1.29 -7.54
CA ALA A 89 -18.83 -1.31 -8.12
C ALA A 89 -19.90 -1.05 -7.04
N ARG A 90 -19.76 -1.63 -5.85
CA ARG A 90 -20.65 -1.39 -4.70
C ARG A 90 -20.60 0.06 -4.24
N VAL A 91 -19.41 0.68 -4.17
CA VAL A 91 -19.24 2.10 -3.82
C VAL A 91 -19.91 2.98 -4.88
N PHE A 92 -19.68 2.72 -6.17
CA PHE A 92 -20.33 3.43 -7.26
C PHE A 92 -21.87 3.38 -7.13
N LYS A 93 -22.42 2.19 -6.91
CA LYS A 93 -23.86 1.98 -6.74
C LYS A 93 -24.43 2.73 -5.53
N GLU A 94 -23.75 2.69 -4.39
CA GLU A 94 -24.19 3.38 -3.18
C GLU A 94 -24.16 4.90 -3.36
N LEU A 95 -23.09 5.46 -3.92
CA LEU A 95 -22.95 6.90 -4.14
C LEU A 95 -23.90 7.43 -5.20
N THR A 96 -24.27 6.62 -6.19
CA THR A 96 -25.19 7.00 -7.26
C THR A 96 -26.64 6.54 -7.04
N LYS A 97 -26.99 5.97 -5.88
CA LYS A 97 -28.30 5.34 -5.64
C LYS A 97 -29.52 6.22 -5.95
N ASN A 98 -29.39 7.53 -5.74
CA ASN A 98 -30.46 8.51 -5.98
C ASN A 98 -30.46 9.07 -7.42
N SER A 99 -29.47 8.74 -8.23
CA SER A 99 -29.42 9.14 -9.64
C SER A 99 -30.19 8.14 -10.52
N SER A 100 -30.97 8.68 -11.46
CA SER A 100 -31.68 7.94 -12.51
C SER A 100 -30.91 7.89 -13.83
N HIS A 101 -29.60 8.14 -13.82
CA HIS A 101 -28.80 8.18 -15.04
C HIS A 101 -28.81 6.82 -15.77
N PRO A 102 -29.11 6.76 -17.08
CA PRO A 102 -29.30 5.50 -17.80
C PRO A 102 -28.03 4.63 -17.90
N LEU A 103 -26.85 5.25 -17.85
CA LEU A 103 -25.56 4.54 -17.96
C LEU A 103 -25.11 3.80 -16.69
N LYS A 104 -25.81 3.93 -15.56
CA LYS A 104 -25.35 3.37 -14.27
C LYS A 104 -25.09 1.87 -14.33
N ASP A 105 -26.02 1.09 -14.87
CA ASP A 105 -25.88 -0.36 -14.94
C ASP A 105 -24.73 -0.78 -15.86
N GLN A 106 -24.51 -0.03 -16.94
CA GLN A 106 -23.39 -0.27 -17.85
C GLN A 106 -22.05 0.06 -17.19
N ILE A 107 -21.97 1.14 -16.42
CA ILE A 107 -20.76 1.54 -15.67
C ILE A 107 -20.47 0.54 -14.55
N GLU A 108 -21.47 0.12 -13.78
CA GLU A 108 -21.32 -0.90 -12.72
C GLU A 108 -20.74 -2.20 -13.30
N ARG A 109 -21.27 -2.68 -14.44
CA ARG A 109 -20.72 -3.85 -15.14
C ARG A 109 -19.32 -3.61 -15.69
N ALA A 110 -19.05 -2.44 -16.25
CA ALA A 110 -17.74 -2.13 -16.81
C ALA A 110 -16.64 -2.01 -15.73
N ILE A 111 -17.00 -1.59 -14.51
CA ILE A 111 -16.09 -1.66 -13.33
C ILE A 111 -15.78 -3.11 -12.98
N LEU A 112 -16.79 -4.00 -12.97
CA LEU A 112 -16.54 -5.43 -12.70
C LEU A 112 -15.68 -6.08 -13.79
N ASP A 113 -15.88 -5.71 -15.05
CA ASP A 113 -15.12 -6.23 -16.19
C ASP A 113 -13.62 -5.89 -16.13
N THR A 114 -13.15 -4.96 -15.28
CA THR A 114 -11.71 -4.62 -15.22
C THR A 114 -10.85 -5.75 -14.65
N ALA A 115 -11.44 -6.64 -13.85
CA ALA A 115 -10.79 -7.88 -13.39
C ALA A 115 -10.76 -8.98 -14.47
N GLU A 116 -11.64 -8.90 -15.47
CA GLU A 116 -11.87 -9.96 -16.44
C GLU A 116 -10.88 -9.91 -17.60
N LYS A 117 -10.45 -11.10 -18.08
CA LYS A 117 -9.59 -11.20 -19.27
C LYS A 117 -10.30 -10.81 -20.56
N GLU A 118 -11.60 -11.07 -20.63
CA GLU A 118 -12.44 -10.81 -21.80
C GLU A 118 -13.59 -9.87 -21.42
N PRO A 119 -13.47 -8.55 -21.68
CA PRO A 119 -14.47 -7.60 -21.24
C PRO A 119 -15.80 -7.77 -21.98
N SER A 120 -16.90 -7.72 -21.25
CA SER A 120 -18.24 -8.04 -21.76
C SER A 120 -18.80 -7.02 -22.77
N SER A 121 -18.28 -5.78 -22.76
CA SER A 121 -18.82 -4.66 -23.55
C SER A 121 -17.77 -3.92 -24.39
N LYS A 122 -18.24 -3.06 -25.32
CA LYS A 122 -17.35 -2.17 -26.09
C LYS A 122 -16.62 -1.19 -25.19
N ILE A 123 -17.33 -0.56 -24.23
CA ILE A 123 -16.73 0.44 -23.34
C ILE A 123 -15.70 -0.18 -22.40
N SER A 124 -15.98 -1.39 -21.88
CA SER A 124 -15.03 -2.14 -21.05
C SER A 124 -13.74 -2.47 -21.82
N ARG A 125 -13.85 -2.88 -23.09
CA ARG A 125 -12.69 -3.11 -23.98
C ARG A 125 -11.89 -1.85 -24.26
N ILE A 126 -12.54 -0.69 -24.42
CA ILE A 126 -11.86 0.59 -24.60
C ILE A 126 -11.12 0.96 -23.31
N PHE A 127 -11.81 0.87 -22.17
CA PHE A 127 -11.26 1.22 -20.86
C PHE A 127 -10.06 0.35 -20.49
N GLN A 128 -10.16 -0.98 -20.59
CA GLN A 128 -9.07 -1.90 -20.27
C GLN A 128 -7.80 -1.63 -21.08
N LYS A 129 -7.94 -1.23 -22.36
CA LYS A 129 -6.80 -0.82 -23.19
C LYS A 129 -6.15 0.49 -22.71
N MET A 130 -6.93 1.43 -22.19
CA MET A 130 -6.43 2.70 -21.66
C MET A 130 -5.74 2.50 -20.31
N ASP A 131 -6.33 1.67 -19.45
CA ASP A 131 -5.86 1.32 -18.12
C ASP A 131 -4.52 0.58 -18.16
N THR A 132 -4.45 -0.48 -18.97
CA THR A 132 -3.23 -1.30 -19.13
C THR A 132 -2.16 -0.67 -20.04
N LYS A 133 -2.36 0.56 -20.54
CA LYS A 133 -1.46 1.22 -21.51
C LYS A 133 -0.02 1.31 -21.01
N ILE A 134 0.19 1.46 -19.70
CA ILE A 134 1.53 1.55 -19.10
C ILE A 134 2.40 0.31 -19.41
N LEU A 135 1.79 -0.87 -19.48
CA LEU A 135 2.48 -2.13 -19.81
C LEU A 135 2.88 -2.21 -21.29
N ARG A 136 2.33 -1.33 -22.14
CA ARG A 136 2.70 -1.14 -23.54
C ARG A 136 3.66 0.03 -23.75
N SER A 137 4.08 0.72 -22.69
CA SER A 137 4.98 1.86 -22.82
C SER A 137 6.36 1.38 -23.30
N ASN A 138 6.93 2.11 -24.26
CA ASN A 138 8.33 1.95 -24.68
C ASN A 138 9.26 2.89 -23.89
N ASN A 139 8.73 3.68 -22.95
CA ASN A 139 9.51 4.55 -22.09
C ASN A 139 9.97 3.79 -20.85
N ILE A 140 11.25 3.41 -20.82
CA ILE A 140 11.85 2.71 -19.69
C ILE A 140 11.76 3.48 -18.37
N THR A 141 11.78 4.81 -18.41
CA THR A 141 11.67 5.63 -17.19
C THR A 141 10.26 5.56 -16.62
N GLU A 142 9.25 5.57 -17.48
CA GLU A 142 7.84 5.46 -17.08
C GLU A 142 7.56 4.09 -16.46
N ILE A 143 8.01 3.02 -17.11
CA ILE A 143 7.77 1.65 -16.64
C ILE A 143 8.51 1.32 -15.34
N LEU A 144 9.71 1.86 -15.14
CA LEU A 144 10.45 1.72 -13.88
C LEU A 144 9.80 2.50 -12.73
N ARG A 145 9.23 3.68 -13.00
CA ARG A 145 8.44 4.43 -12.00
C ARG A 145 7.18 3.66 -11.62
N PHE A 146 6.49 3.09 -12.61
CA PHE A 146 5.35 2.19 -12.40
C PHE A 146 5.75 1.02 -11.49
N GLU A 147 6.82 0.30 -11.81
CA GLU A 147 7.25 -0.85 -11.00
C GLU A 147 7.59 -0.47 -9.56
N ARG A 148 8.34 0.63 -9.37
CA ARG A 148 8.67 1.10 -8.01
C ARG A 148 7.43 1.46 -7.20
N ALA A 149 6.43 2.05 -7.84
CA ALA A 149 5.16 2.38 -7.20
C ALA A 149 4.39 1.10 -6.84
N ILE A 150 4.31 0.12 -7.74
CA ILE A 150 3.69 -1.19 -7.45
C ILE A 150 4.43 -1.89 -6.31
N PHE A 151 5.76 -1.94 -6.33
CA PHE A 151 6.52 -2.55 -5.24
C PHE A 151 6.22 -1.91 -3.87
N LYS A 152 5.97 -0.59 -3.83
CA LYS A 152 5.57 0.11 -2.60
C LYS A 152 4.16 -0.26 -2.11
N GLU A 153 3.25 -0.68 -2.98
CA GLU A 153 1.91 -1.15 -2.58
C GLU A 153 1.94 -2.57 -2.01
N TYR A 154 2.88 -3.40 -2.46
CA TYR A 154 3.03 -4.80 -2.04
C TYR A 154 4.05 -5.00 -0.90
N GLN A 155 4.34 -3.95 -0.12
CA GLN A 155 5.34 -3.99 0.97
C GLN A 155 4.99 -4.97 2.11
N TYR A 156 3.75 -5.45 2.15
CA TYR A 156 3.30 -6.47 3.10
C TYR A 156 3.79 -7.89 2.77
N LEU A 157 4.18 -8.16 1.52
CA LEU A 157 4.74 -9.44 1.09
C LEU A 157 6.25 -9.53 1.37
N ASP A 158 6.74 -10.76 1.57
CA ASP A 158 8.18 -11.02 1.46
C ASP A 158 8.69 -10.66 0.05
N PHE A 159 9.91 -10.12 -0.03
CA PHE A 159 10.46 -9.65 -1.30
C PHE A 159 10.61 -10.78 -2.33
N LYS A 160 11.02 -11.98 -1.93
CA LYS A 160 11.18 -13.11 -2.86
C LYS A 160 9.83 -13.57 -3.40
N THR A 161 8.80 -13.55 -2.56
CA THR A 161 7.41 -13.81 -2.99
C THR A 161 6.94 -12.75 -3.98
N TYR A 162 7.12 -11.46 -3.66
CA TYR A 162 6.78 -10.36 -4.57
C TYR A 162 7.48 -10.52 -5.92
N GLN A 163 8.80 -10.69 -5.92
CA GLN A 163 9.62 -10.82 -7.12
C GLN A 163 9.12 -11.96 -8.02
N LYS A 164 8.87 -13.14 -7.43
CA LYS A 164 8.37 -14.31 -8.17
C LYS A 164 7.02 -14.04 -8.81
N GLU A 165 6.03 -13.61 -8.02
CA GLU A 165 4.67 -13.43 -8.53
C GLU A 165 4.57 -12.25 -9.51
N ARG A 166 5.36 -11.20 -9.29
CA ARG A 166 5.46 -10.08 -10.23
C ARG A 166 6.03 -10.51 -11.57
N LEU A 167 7.10 -11.30 -11.58
CA LEU A 167 7.66 -11.87 -12.81
C LEU A 167 6.65 -12.79 -13.51
N ASN A 168 5.92 -13.63 -12.78
CA ASN A 168 4.87 -14.48 -13.35
C ASN A 168 3.80 -13.63 -14.04
N PHE A 169 3.29 -12.59 -13.37
CA PHE A 169 2.31 -11.66 -13.93
C PHE A 169 2.81 -11.01 -15.23
N LEU A 170 3.99 -10.39 -15.20
CA LEU A 170 4.51 -9.65 -16.36
C LEU A 170 4.82 -10.58 -17.55
N ASN A 171 5.37 -11.78 -17.31
CA ASN A 171 5.60 -12.75 -18.37
C ASN A 171 4.29 -13.27 -18.98
N ASN A 172 3.29 -13.58 -18.14
CA ASN A 172 1.97 -14.00 -18.62
C ASN A 172 1.30 -12.91 -19.45
N TRP A 173 1.41 -11.65 -19.01
CA TRP A 173 0.86 -10.51 -19.74
C TRP A 173 1.57 -10.28 -21.08
N LEU A 174 2.90 -10.38 -21.11
CA LEU A 174 3.69 -10.24 -22.35
C LEU A 174 3.30 -11.33 -23.37
N ASN A 175 3.19 -12.58 -22.93
CA ASN A 175 2.83 -13.71 -23.77
C ASN A 175 1.40 -13.62 -24.34
N SER A 176 0.44 -13.10 -23.57
CA SER A 176 -0.96 -13.00 -24.00
C SER A 176 -1.25 -11.87 -24.99
N HIS A 177 -0.32 -10.94 -25.18
CA HIS A 177 -0.56 -9.73 -25.99
C HIS A 177 0.26 -9.65 -27.29
N SER A 178 0.91 -10.75 -27.70
CA SER A 178 1.62 -10.93 -28.99
C SER A 178 2.35 -9.67 -29.47
N ILE A 179 3.19 -9.11 -28.59
CA ILE A 179 3.94 -7.89 -28.87
C ILE A 179 5.08 -8.23 -29.84
N LYS A 180 5.11 -7.55 -31.00
CA LYS A 180 6.00 -7.87 -32.12
C LYS A 180 7.40 -7.25 -32.03
N GLU A 181 7.57 -6.23 -31.19
CA GLU A 181 8.82 -5.45 -31.05
C GLU A 181 9.32 -5.54 -29.61
N PRO A 182 10.64 -5.47 -29.37
CA PRO A 182 11.17 -5.43 -28.01
C PRO A 182 10.59 -4.25 -27.23
N THR A 183 10.01 -4.50 -26.06
CA THR A 183 9.36 -3.45 -25.26
C THR A 183 10.14 -3.13 -24.00
N ALA A 184 9.90 -1.93 -23.44
CA ALA A 184 10.44 -1.59 -22.13
C ALA A 184 9.99 -2.59 -21.03
N LEU A 185 8.90 -3.34 -21.27
CA LEU A 185 8.44 -4.41 -20.40
C LEU A 185 9.42 -5.60 -20.31
N GLU A 186 10.05 -6.00 -21.41
CA GLU A 186 11.06 -7.07 -21.40
C GLU A 186 12.28 -6.64 -20.57
N TRP A 187 12.73 -5.39 -20.75
CA TRP A 187 13.80 -4.81 -19.95
C TRP A 187 13.43 -4.70 -18.48
N LEU A 188 12.16 -4.39 -18.16
CA LEU A 188 11.66 -4.39 -16.80
C LEU A 188 11.70 -5.80 -16.18
N ILE A 189 11.29 -6.83 -16.93
CA ILE A 189 11.34 -8.22 -16.48
C ILE A 189 12.78 -8.63 -16.15
N GLU A 190 13.75 -8.30 -17.01
CA GLU A 190 15.17 -8.54 -16.73
C GLU A 190 15.69 -7.74 -15.54
N TYR A 191 15.26 -6.48 -15.39
CA TYR A 191 15.60 -5.65 -14.24
C TYR A 191 15.12 -6.29 -12.94
N ILE A 192 13.82 -6.63 -12.82
CA ILE A 192 13.23 -7.24 -11.63
C ILE A 192 13.91 -8.57 -11.28
N ARG A 193 14.28 -9.38 -12.29
CA ARG A 193 14.97 -10.66 -12.06
C ARG A 193 16.32 -10.50 -11.36
N ARG A 194 17.00 -9.37 -11.58
CA ARG A 194 18.35 -9.08 -11.07
C ARG A 194 18.35 -8.06 -9.93
N GLU A 195 17.18 -7.52 -9.57
CA GLU A 195 17.08 -6.46 -8.59
C GLU A 195 17.46 -6.95 -7.18
N GLU A 196 18.33 -6.18 -6.53
CA GLU A 196 18.66 -6.29 -5.11
C GLU A 196 18.23 -5.00 -4.40
N PRO A 197 16.96 -4.88 -3.95
CA PRO A 197 16.50 -3.68 -3.27
C PRO A 197 17.20 -3.53 -1.91
N LYS A 198 17.31 -2.29 -1.45
CA LYS A 198 17.80 -1.99 -0.10
C LYS A 198 16.72 -2.34 0.91
N ILE A 199 16.88 -3.47 1.60
CA ILE A 199 15.93 -3.93 2.60
C ILE A 199 16.44 -3.63 4.01
N GLY A 200 15.65 -2.87 4.77
CA GLY A 200 15.86 -2.65 6.19
C GLY A 200 15.07 -3.66 7.04
N VAL A 201 15.65 -4.13 8.14
CA VAL A 201 14.92 -4.90 9.18
C VAL A 201 14.84 -4.04 10.43
N TYR A 202 13.66 -3.49 10.72
CA TYR A 202 13.43 -2.74 11.94
C TYR A 202 12.96 -3.69 13.06
N ALA A 203 13.92 -4.06 13.91
CA ALA A 203 13.69 -5.02 14.97
C ALA A 203 13.35 -4.35 16.32
N GLY A 204 12.37 -4.90 17.03
CA GLY A 204 11.99 -4.43 18.35
C GLY A 204 10.99 -5.35 19.06
N SER A 205 10.76 -5.11 20.35
CA SER A 205 9.68 -5.79 21.09
C SER A 205 8.30 -5.23 20.74
N PHE A 206 8.24 -3.94 20.37
CA PHE A 206 7.01 -3.23 19.98
C PHE A 206 5.83 -3.46 20.95
N ASP A 207 6.07 -3.30 22.25
CA ASP A 207 5.11 -3.64 23.31
C ASP A 207 4.62 -2.41 24.12
N PRO A 208 3.76 -1.54 23.58
CA PRO A 208 3.16 -1.59 22.24
C PRO A 208 3.93 -0.76 21.20
N PHE A 209 3.60 -0.96 19.92
CA PHE A 209 4.03 -0.03 18.85
C PHE A 209 3.42 1.36 19.07
N HIS A 210 4.25 2.41 19.00
CA HIS A 210 3.86 3.78 19.36
C HIS A 210 4.43 4.80 18.36
N LYS A 211 4.02 6.06 18.48
CA LYS A 211 4.41 7.16 17.57
C LYS A 211 5.93 7.32 17.41
N GLY A 212 6.71 7.12 18.48
CA GLY A 212 8.17 7.10 18.39
C GLY A 212 8.73 6.00 17.47
N HIS A 213 8.18 4.78 17.50
CA HIS A 213 8.56 3.72 16.56
C HIS A 213 8.11 4.04 15.14
N PHE A 214 6.93 4.62 14.98
CA PHE A 214 6.42 5.05 13.66
C PHE A 214 7.29 6.12 13.02
N ASP A 215 7.81 7.07 13.79
CA ASP A 215 8.75 8.09 13.31
C ASP A 215 10.05 7.46 12.77
N VAL A 216 10.61 6.49 13.50
CA VAL A 216 11.79 5.74 13.05
C VAL A 216 11.49 4.93 11.80
N LEU A 217 10.35 4.25 11.74
CA LEU A 217 9.90 3.52 10.55
C LEU A 217 9.79 4.46 9.34
N LYS A 218 9.17 5.64 9.49
CA LYS A 218 9.05 6.63 8.41
C LYS A 218 10.39 7.19 7.93
N LYS A 219 11.37 7.31 8.82
CA LYS A 219 12.74 7.69 8.43
C LYS A 219 13.44 6.56 7.67
N ALA A 220 13.29 5.32 8.14
CA ALA A 220 13.83 4.15 7.46
C ALA A 220 13.23 3.97 6.05
N GLU A 221 11.93 4.15 5.89
CA GLU A 221 11.23 4.07 4.59
C GLU A 221 11.71 5.09 3.54
N ARG A 222 12.38 6.18 3.96
CA ARG A 222 12.99 7.15 3.04
C ARG A 222 14.37 6.72 2.55
N VAL A 223 15.03 5.81 3.26
CA VAL A 223 16.39 5.33 2.95
C VAL A 223 16.35 3.96 2.27
N PHE A 224 15.42 3.11 2.72
CA PHE A 224 15.28 1.74 2.25
C PHE A 224 14.11 1.61 1.26
N ASP A 225 14.29 0.75 0.27
CA ASP A 225 13.24 0.41 -0.68
C ASP A 225 12.13 -0.38 0.01
N LYS A 226 12.49 -1.19 1.02
CA LYS A 226 11.57 -1.94 1.88
C LYS A 226 12.03 -1.98 3.33
N VAL A 227 11.09 -1.94 4.28
CA VAL A 227 11.37 -2.11 5.71
C VAL A 227 10.50 -3.22 6.28
N ILE A 228 11.14 -4.25 6.84
CA ILE A 228 10.49 -5.37 7.52
C ILE A 228 10.44 -5.06 9.02
N LEU A 229 9.26 -5.18 9.63
CA LEU A 229 9.09 -5.05 11.07
C LEU A 229 9.28 -6.41 11.75
N ALA A 230 10.42 -6.58 12.43
CA ALA A 230 10.77 -7.83 13.11
C ALA A 230 10.44 -7.75 14.60
N VAL A 231 9.44 -8.51 15.03
CA VAL A 231 8.92 -8.54 16.39
C VAL A 231 9.59 -9.67 17.18
N GLY A 232 10.43 -9.33 18.15
CA GLY A 232 11.10 -10.33 18.99
C GLY A 232 10.22 -10.90 20.11
N THR A 233 10.45 -12.16 20.51
CA THR A 233 9.93 -12.70 21.78
C THR A 233 10.60 -12.05 22.97
N ASN A 234 9.82 -11.79 24.03
CA ASN A 234 10.39 -11.53 25.35
C ASN A 234 10.32 -12.84 26.16
N PRO A 235 11.46 -13.51 26.45
CA PRO A 235 11.49 -14.77 27.18
C PRO A 235 11.04 -14.63 28.64
N GLU A 236 11.05 -13.43 29.21
CA GLU A 236 10.66 -13.17 30.61
C GLU A 236 9.13 -13.19 30.82
N LYS A 237 8.33 -13.25 29.76
CA LYS A 237 6.86 -13.31 29.87
C LYS A 237 6.39 -14.74 30.16
N ALA A 238 5.30 -14.88 30.92
CA ALA A 238 4.74 -16.19 31.28
C ALA A 238 4.31 -17.05 30.06
N GLU A 239 3.79 -16.42 29.00
CA GLU A 239 3.45 -17.10 27.74
C GLU A 239 4.07 -16.36 26.53
N PRO A 240 5.39 -16.47 26.29
CA PRO A 240 6.12 -15.66 25.30
C PRO A 240 5.55 -15.77 23.89
N ASN A 241 5.15 -16.98 23.48
CA ASN A 241 4.65 -17.26 22.13
C ASN A 241 3.24 -16.73 21.89
N LYS A 242 2.39 -16.74 22.93
CA LYS A 242 1.04 -16.17 22.86
C LYS A 242 1.10 -14.64 22.81
N ASP A 243 2.00 -14.06 23.61
CA ASP A 243 2.27 -12.63 23.59
C ASP A 243 2.84 -12.16 22.26
N LEU A 244 3.81 -12.89 21.68
CA LEU A 244 4.35 -12.59 20.35
C LEU A 244 3.26 -12.58 19.29
N ARG A 245 2.48 -13.66 19.18
CA ARG A 245 1.40 -13.76 18.19
C ARG A 245 0.42 -12.60 18.32
N LYS A 246 0.06 -12.24 19.55
CA LYS A 246 -0.80 -11.09 19.83
C LYS A 246 -0.19 -9.77 19.36
N ARG A 247 1.08 -9.50 19.67
CA ARG A 247 1.77 -8.27 19.24
C ARG A 247 1.90 -8.17 17.73
N VAL A 248 2.26 -9.27 17.06
CA VAL A 248 2.31 -9.34 15.60
C VAL A 248 0.94 -9.06 14.99
N ALA A 249 -0.12 -9.70 15.49
CA ALA A 249 -1.48 -9.48 14.99
C ALA A 249 -1.94 -8.01 15.17
N MET A 250 -1.70 -7.43 16.35
CA MET A 250 -2.02 -6.03 16.63
C MET A 250 -1.23 -5.06 15.74
N LEU A 251 0.03 -5.38 15.45
CA LEU A 251 0.88 -4.56 14.59
C LEU A 251 0.44 -4.67 13.12
N LYS A 252 0.12 -5.87 12.62
CA LYS A 252 -0.48 -6.08 11.29
C LYS A 252 -1.82 -5.34 11.15
N GLN A 253 -2.61 -5.22 12.21
CA GLN A 253 -3.84 -4.42 12.16
C GLN A 253 -3.54 -2.91 12.08
N SER A 254 -2.50 -2.45 12.75
CA SER A 254 -2.13 -1.03 12.81
C SER A 254 -1.35 -0.57 11.58
N LEU A 255 -0.61 -1.48 10.96
CA LEU A 255 0.24 -1.30 9.78
C LEU A 255 -0.07 -2.42 8.75
N PRO A 256 -1.28 -2.42 8.16
CA PRO A 256 -1.78 -3.48 7.29
C PRO A 256 -0.95 -3.74 6.03
N PHE A 257 -0.22 -2.74 5.56
CA PHE A 257 0.52 -2.74 4.30
C PHE A 257 2.03 -2.93 4.51
N HIS A 258 2.44 -3.33 5.71
CA HIS A 258 3.84 -3.59 6.07
C HIS A 258 4.06 -5.07 6.33
N GLN A 259 5.24 -5.57 5.93
CA GLN A 259 5.65 -6.91 6.32
C GLN A 259 6.00 -6.90 7.81
N VAL A 260 5.26 -7.68 8.59
CA VAL A 260 5.46 -7.87 10.03
C VAL A 260 5.72 -9.34 10.30
N GLU A 261 6.92 -9.63 10.80
CA GLU A 261 7.38 -10.98 11.11
C GLU A 261 7.63 -11.10 12.62
N GLY A 262 7.21 -12.21 13.21
CA GLY A 262 7.58 -12.57 14.57
C GLY A 262 8.75 -13.54 14.54
N PHE A 263 9.75 -13.34 15.39
CA PHE A 263 10.89 -14.27 15.47
C PHE A 263 11.18 -14.70 16.91
N GLN A 264 11.83 -15.86 17.01
CA GLN A 264 12.33 -16.47 18.25
C GLN A 264 13.84 -16.69 18.12
N GLY A 265 14.56 -16.67 19.25
CA GLY A 265 16.01 -16.83 19.24
C GLY A 265 16.75 -15.55 18.86
N PHE A 266 17.95 -15.69 18.28
CA PHE A 266 18.79 -14.55 17.93
C PHE A 266 18.28 -13.83 16.68
N LEU A 267 18.33 -12.50 16.71
CA LEU A 267 17.99 -11.65 15.58
C LEU A 267 18.89 -11.90 14.35
N THR A 268 20.16 -12.27 14.59
CA THR A 268 21.10 -12.65 13.53
C THR A 268 20.65 -13.90 12.78
N ASP A 269 20.06 -14.88 13.47
CA ASP A 269 19.54 -16.10 12.83
C ASP A 269 18.28 -15.80 12.02
N PHE A 270 17.38 -14.96 12.54
CA PHE A 270 16.22 -14.47 11.77
C PHE A 270 16.66 -13.76 10.49
N ILE A 271 17.65 -12.86 10.59
CA ILE A 271 18.20 -12.15 9.42
C ILE A 271 18.78 -13.12 8.39
N LYS A 272 19.53 -14.15 8.82
CA LYS A 272 20.08 -15.18 7.92
C LYS A 272 18.97 -15.96 7.21
N GLN A 273 17.88 -16.28 7.91
CA GLN A 273 16.75 -17.04 7.36
C GLN A 273 16.01 -16.31 6.23
N LEU A 274 16.06 -14.98 6.16
CA LEU A 274 15.43 -14.22 5.07
C LEU A 274 16.05 -14.54 3.70
N GLY A 275 17.31 -14.97 3.64
CA GLY A 275 17.96 -15.40 2.40
C GLY A 275 18.31 -14.27 1.42
N TYR A 276 18.34 -13.02 1.87
CA TYR A 276 18.79 -11.85 1.10
C TYR A 276 19.49 -10.83 1.99
N LYS A 277 20.27 -9.92 1.37
CA LYS A 277 21.00 -8.87 2.09
C LYS A 277 20.02 -7.92 2.77
N VAL A 278 20.25 -7.65 4.05
CA VAL A 278 19.46 -6.70 4.82
C VAL A 278 20.36 -5.84 5.70
N THR A 279 19.86 -4.67 6.05
CA THR A 279 20.48 -3.79 7.04
C THR A 279 19.56 -3.67 8.24
N LEU A 280 20.08 -3.93 9.43
CA LEU A 280 19.35 -3.75 10.66
C LEU A 280 19.08 -2.26 10.90
N VAL A 281 17.84 -1.94 11.20
CA VAL A 281 17.38 -0.59 11.54
C VAL A 281 17.14 -0.53 13.05
N ARG A 282 17.73 0.46 13.71
CA ARG A 282 17.54 0.74 15.14
C ARG A 282 17.18 2.21 15.35
N GLY A 283 16.32 2.46 16.34
CA GLY A 283 15.94 3.80 16.74
C GLY A 283 16.70 4.22 18.00
N LEU A 284 17.22 5.44 18.02
CA LEU A 284 17.90 6.01 19.19
C LEU A 284 17.10 7.20 19.72
N ARG A 285 16.85 7.26 21.03
CA ARG A 285 16.22 8.42 21.67
C ARG A 285 17.24 9.37 22.28
N ASP A 286 18.32 8.83 22.83
CA ASP A 286 19.36 9.56 23.53
C ASP A 286 20.73 8.85 23.43
N SER A 287 21.72 9.37 24.16
CA SER A 287 23.07 8.79 24.24
C SER A 287 23.14 7.46 25.01
N TYR A 288 22.18 7.19 25.91
CA TYR A 288 22.13 5.94 26.66
C TYR A 288 21.71 4.78 25.74
N ASP A 289 20.68 5.01 24.91
CA ASP A 289 20.26 4.04 23.89
C ASP A 289 21.44 3.69 22.96
N LEU A 290 22.24 4.68 22.53
CA LEU A 290 23.40 4.44 21.65
C LEU A 290 24.44 3.53 22.30
N THR A 291 24.74 3.76 23.58
CA THR A 291 25.73 2.96 24.31
C THR A 291 25.28 1.51 24.44
N TYR A 292 24.00 1.30 24.79
CA TYR A 292 23.40 -0.04 24.86
C TYR A 292 23.42 -0.75 23.49
N GLU A 293 22.97 -0.07 22.44
CA GLU A 293 22.90 -0.65 21.09
C GLU A 293 24.30 -0.95 20.52
N ASN A 294 25.32 -0.13 20.80
CA ASN A 294 26.69 -0.43 20.38
C ASN A 294 27.22 -1.72 21.02
N ASN A 295 26.91 -1.97 22.30
CA ASN A 295 27.29 -3.24 22.93
C ASN A 295 26.57 -4.44 22.29
N GLN A 296 25.28 -4.28 21.96
CA GLN A 296 24.52 -5.31 21.25
C GLN A 296 25.09 -5.56 19.85
N LEU A 297 25.51 -4.51 19.13
CA LEU A 297 26.15 -4.63 17.83
C LEU A 297 27.42 -5.48 17.89
N ARG A 298 28.30 -5.27 18.87
CA ARG A 298 29.52 -6.08 19.01
C ARG A 298 29.22 -7.57 19.17
N LEU A 299 28.24 -7.92 20.00
CA LEU A 299 27.79 -9.31 20.14
C LEU A 299 27.20 -9.87 18.84
N MET A 300 26.47 -9.05 18.08
CA MET A 300 25.94 -9.46 16.78
C MET A 300 27.04 -9.65 15.74
N GLU A 301 28.07 -8.81 15.74
CA GLU A 301 29.25 -8.93 14.86
C GLU A 301 30.00 -10.25 15.12
N ASP A 302 30.13 -10.67 16.38
CA ASP A 302 30.74 -11.97 16.74
C ASP A 302 29.95 -13.16 16.15
N MET A 303 28.61 -13.10 16.15
CA MET A 303 27.73 -14.16 15.65
C MET A 303 27.47 -14.08 14.14
N TYR A 304 27.57 -12.89 13.56
CA TYR A 304 27.31 -12.61 12.17
C TYR A 304 28.12 -11.39 11.70
N PRO A 305 29.38 -11.59 11.27
CA PRO A 305 30.28 -10.50 10.90
C PRO A 305 29.80 -9.61 9.74
N GLN A 306 28.81 -10.06 8.97
CA GLN A 306 28.22 -9.31 7.85
C GLN A 306 27.02 -8.44 8.30
N VAL A 307 26.73 -8.37 9.60
CA VAL A 307 25.65 -7.53 10.11
C VAL A 307 25.94 -6.06 9.79
N ASN A 308 25.02 -5.40 9.11
CA ASN A 308 25.04 -3.96 8.89
C ASN A 308 23.95 -3.33 9.74
N VAL A 309 24.26 -2.24 10.45
CA VAL A 309 23.28 -1.54 11.29
C VAL A 309 23.25 -0.05 10.96
N VAL A 310 22.05 0.49 10.84
CA VAL A 310 21.79 1.93 10.70
C VAL A 310 20.93 2.40 11.85
N TYR A 311 21.37 3.47 12.49
CA TYR A 311 20.67 4.14 13.57
C TYR A 311 19.92 5.36 13.07
N PHE A 312 18.66 5.49 13.45
CA PHE A 312 17.88 6.71 13.23
C PHE A 312 17.54 7.37 14.57
N LEU A 313 17.87 8.65 14.69
CA LEU A 313 17.45 9.45 15.84
C LEU A 313 15.95 9.69 15.79
N CYS A 314 15.26 9.41 16.91
CA CYS A 314 13.86 9.75 17.08
C CYS A 314 13.69 11.27 17.10
N SER A 315 12.61 11.77 16.49
CA SER A 315 12.29 13.20 16.50
C SER A 315 12.14 13.72 17.94
N SER A 316 12.70 14.90 18.22
CA SER A 316 12.82 15.45 19.59
C SER A 316 11.48 15.50 20.34
N ASN A 317 10.41 15.85 19.64
CA ASN A 317 9.04 15.88 20.17
C ASN A 317 8.46 14.50 20.55
N LEU A 318 9.11 13.39 20.19
CA LEU A 318 8.66 12.02 20.45
C LEU A 318 9.62 11.23 21.36
N GLN A 319 10.81 11.76 21.68
CA GLN A 319 11.83 11.08 22.48
C GLN A 319 11.34 10.64 23.88
N HIS A 320 10.43 11.40 24.47
CA HIS A 320 9.83 11.09 25.78
C HIS A 320 8.86 9.89 25.75
N ILE A 321 8.50 9.38 24.57
CA ILE A 321 7.56 8.26 24.41
C ILE A 321 8.33 6.96 24.40
N SER A 322 8.09 6.12 25.40
CA SER A 322 8.61 4.75 25.47
C SER A 322 7.48 3.75 25.69
N SER A 323 7.69 2.50 25.24
CA SER A 323 6.77 1.40 25.50
C SER A 323 6.49 1.23 26.99
N SER A 324 7.52 1.39 27.85
CA SER A 324 7.38 1.35 29.30
C SER A 324 6.50 2.48 29.84
N ALA A 325 6.68 3.72 29.37
CA ALA A 325 5.84 4.85 29.77
C ALA A 325 4.38 4.67 29.32
N VAL A 326 4.17 4.15 28.10
CA VAL A 326 2.83 3.84 27.56
C VAL A 326 2.14 2.75 28.39
N ARG A 327 2.85 1.68 28.77
CA ARG A 327 2.31 0.64 29.67
C ARG A 327 2.00 1.19 31.07
N MET A 328 2.86 2.06 31.61
CA MET A 328 2.64 2.72 32.90
C MET A 328 1.36 3.55 32.87
N ILE A 329 1.18 4.43 31.87
CA ILE A 329 -0.05 5.24 31.73
C ILE A 329 -1.29 4.35 31.64
N ARG A 330 -1.22 3.27 30.86
CA ARG A 330 -2.33 2.31 30.72
C ARG A 330 -2.69 1.62 32.04
N SER A 331 -1.70 1.35 32.90
CA SER A 331 -1.92 0.71 34.20
C SER A 331 -2.67 1.62 35.18
N PHE A 332 -2.46 2.94 35.11
CA PHE A 332 -3.16 3.92 35.95
C PHE A 332 -4.50 4.36 35.37
N ASN A 333 -4.60 4.59 34.06
CA ASN A 333 -5.82 5.05 33.41
C ASN A 333 -5.93 4.54 31.97
N LYS A 334 -6.69 3.46 31.81
CA LYS A 334 -6.94 2.82 30.51
C LYS A 334 -7.65 3.79 29.57
N GLY A 335 -7.03 4.06 28.42
CA GLY A 335 -7.54 4.94 27.38
C GLY A 335 -6.65 6.18 27.14
N ARG A 336 -5.95 6.67 28.17
CA ARG A 336 -5.05 7.85 28.02
C ARG A 336 -3.82 7.55 27.18
N GLU A 337 -3.39 6.29 27.13
CA GLU A 337 -2.26 5.84 26.32
C GLU A 337 -2.52 5.94 24.81
N LYS A 338 -3.80 5.93 24.38
CA LYS A 338 -4.19 5.93 22.96
C LYS A 338 -3.63 7.12 22.17
N LYS A 339 -3.36 8.26 22.81
CA LYS A 339 -2.78 9.43 22.15
C LYS A 339 -1.32 9.22 21.69
N TYR A 340 -0.64 8.21 22.23
CA TYR A 340 0.74 7.84 21.89
C TYR A 340 0.83 6.67 20.91
N LEU A 341 -0.29 5.98 20.64
CA LEU A 341 -0.36 4.87 19.71
C LEU A 341 -0.63 5.37 18.28
N VAL A 342 -0.25 4.56 17.31
CA VAL A 342 -0.65 4.74 15.91
C VAL A 342 -2.07 4.22 15.74
N LYS A 343 -2.88 4.93 14.95
CA LYS A 343 -4.23 4.49 14.58
C LYS A 343 -4.20 4.04 13.13
N ALA A 344 -4.91 2.96 12.81
CA ALA A 344 -5.18 2.60 11.42
C ALA A 344 -6.00 3.72 10.76
N GLU A 345 -5.67 4.02 9.50
CA GLU A 345 -6.48 4.92 8.67
C GLU A 345 -7.78 4.22 8.28
N LYS A 346 -8.87 4.98 8.23
CA LYS A 346 -10.15 4.47 7.74
C LYS A 346 -10.17 4.48 6.22
N ASN A 347 -10.50 3.34 5.61
CA ASN A 347 -10.69 3.25 4.16
C ASN A 347 -12.05 3.81 3.72
N ILE A 348 -12.27 3.95 2.41
CA ILE A 348 -13.54 4.45 1.85
C ILE A 348 -14.77 3.64 2.30
N LEU A 349 -14.67 2.32 2.38
CA LEU A 349 -15.80 1.47 2.82
C LEU A 349 -16.23 1.80 4.25
N GLU A 350 -15.26 1.97 5.16
CA GLU A 350 -15.50 2.37 6.54
C GLU A 350 -16.04 3.80 6.65
N LYS A 351 -15.55 4.72 5.81
CA LYS A 351 -16.06 6.10 5.74
C LYS A 351 -17.53 6.13 5.30
N LEU A 352 -17.94 5.22 4.43
CA LEU A 352 -19.32 5.06 3.95
C LEU A 352 -20.19 4.16 4.85
N GLY A 353 -19.62 3.55 5.90
CA GLY A 353 -20.35 2.59 6.73
C GLY A 353 -20.71 1.28 6.02
N LEU A 354 -20.11 1.02 4.85
CA LEU A 354 -20.28 -0.20 4.09
C LEU A 354 -19.45 -1.30 4.73
N LYS A 355 -20.05 -2.07 5.65
CA LYS A 355 -19.35 -3.22 6.25
C LYS A 355 -19.01 -4.26 5.19
N ASN A 356 -17.81 -4.83 5.32
CA ASN A 356 -17.43 -6.07 4.65
C ASN A 356 -18.35 -7.19 5.13
N LYS A 357 -18.92 -7.96 4.21
CA LYS A 357 -19.61 -9.22 4.58
C LYS A 357 -18.64 -10.28 5.13
N ASN A 358 -17.32 -10.13 4.89
CA ASN A 358 -16.30 -11.16 5.14
C ASN A 358 -15.06 -10.70 5.94
N SER A 359 -15.14 -9.71 6.84
CA SER A 359 -14.01 -9.41 7.74
C SER A 359 -14.16 -10.16 9.07
N LEU A 360 -13.57 -11.34 9.16
CA LEU A 360 -13.23 -12.06 10.41
C LEU A 360 -11.87 -11.59 10.92
#